data_AF-A0A927NMR8-F1
#
_entry.id   AF-A0A927NMR8-F1
#
_cell.length_a   1.000
_cell.length_b   1.000
_cell.length_c   1.000
_cell.angle_alpha   90.00
_cell.angle_beta   90.00
_cell.angle_gamma   90.00
#
_symmetry.space_group_name_H-M   'P 1'
#
loop_
_entity.id
_entity.type
_entity.pdbx_description
1 polymer ?
#
loop_
_entity_poly.entity_id
_entity_poly.type
_entity_poly.pdbx_seq_one_letter_code
_entity_poly.pdbx_strand_id
1 'polypeptide(L)'
;MRGFSKGYFIAVFIMSLLMAITGIIGGLILLGMAFTIPYGMGVYLLIAVPVVIIGIFSILACVKFIKAISMTDEELVKQRKKILGYGIFIALVYSATLFGLIVILICAISVNKQIKNIENGNLDKANRTFGAAVKDSAQSVVDGTKEVIGIKSKTERLKEDIAELKSLLDMGIITEEEYNIKRSDLVAKF
;
A
#
# COMPACT_ATOMS: atom_id res chain seq x y z
N MET A 1 17.24 15.84 4.21
CA MET A 1 16.12 15.18 4.93
C MET A 1 16.46 13.73 5.28
N ARG A 2 16.70 13.36 6.55
CA ARG A 2 17.55 12.16 6.82
C ARG A 2 16.86 10.85 7.17
N GLY A 3 15.67 10.82 7.75
CA GLY A 3 15.01 9.57 8.14
C GLY A 3 13.96 9.09 7.12
N PHE A 4 13.03 9.97 6.80
CA PHE A 4 11.79 9.59 6.14
C PHE A 4 11.94 9.30 4.64
N SER A 5 12.62 10.17 3.89
CA SER A 5 12.86 9.97 2.45
C SER A 5 13.76 8.76 2.16
N LYS A 6 14.72 8.48 3.04
CA LYS A 6 15.58 7.28 2.93
C LYS A 6 14.76 6.01 3.10
N GLY A 7 13.90 5.94 4.12
CA GLY A 7 13.00 4.80 4.33
C GLY A 7 12.12 4.53 3.11
N TYR A 8 11.62 5.59 2.48
CA TYR A 8 10.85 5.48 1.23
C TYR A 8 11.66 4.85 0.09
N PHE A 9 12.85 5.39 -0.21
CA PHE A 9 13.64 4.91 -1.34
C PHE A 9 14.09 3.47 -1.11
N ILE A 10 14.36 3.10 0.14
CA ILE A 10 14.64 1.72 0.55
C ILE A 10 13.42 0.82 0.31
N ALA A 11 12.22 1.25 0.70
CA ALA A 11 11.00 0.46 0.49
C ALA A 11 10.69 0.26 -1.00
N VAL A 12 10.77 1.33 -1.81
CA VAL A 12 10.58 1.25 -3.26
C VAL A 12 11.65 0.37 -3.90
N PHE A 13 12.90 0.46 -3.45
CA PHE A 13 13.98 -0.39 -3.91
C PHE A 13 13.73 -1.87 -3.60
N ILE A 14 13.37 -2.20 -2.35
CA ILE A 14 13.10 -3.59 -1.94
C ILE A 14 11.93 -4.17 -2.73
N MET A 15 10.81 -3.43 -2.84
CA MET A 15 9.64 -3.89 -3.61
C MET A 15 9.97 -4.07 -5.08
N SER A 16 10.67 -3.11 -5.70
CA SER A 16 11.05 -3.20 -7.11
C SER A 16 12.03 -4.35 -7.37
N LEU A 17 12.94 -4.61 -6.42
CA LEU A 17 13.88 -5.72 -6.50
C LEU A 17 13.16 -7.08 -6.38
N LEU A 18 12.24 -7.23 -5.42
CA LEU A 18 11.43 -8.45 -5.27
C LEU A 18 10.60 -8.74 -6.52
N MET A 19 9.96 -7.71 -7.08
CA MET A 19 9.16 -7.83 -8.31
C MET A 19 10.02 -8.15 -9.53
N ALA A 20 11.23 -7.57 -9.62
CA ALA A 20 12.16 -7.89 -10.71
C ALA A 20 12.68 -9.33 -10.61
N ILE A 21 13.05 -9.79 -9.42
CA ILE A 21 13.52 -11.17 -9.20
C ILE A 21 12.41 -12.17 -9.52
N THR A 22 11.21 -11.95 -9.00
CA THR A 22 10.05 -12.83 -9.28
C THR A 22 9.68 -12.83 -10.75
N GLY A 23 9.73 -11.68 -11.44
CA GLY A 23 9.53 -11.57 -12.88
C GLY A 23 10.56 -12.36 -13.68
N ILE A 24 11.85 -12.25 -13.35
CA ILE A 24 12.93 -12.99 -14.03
C ILE A 24 12.78 -14.50 -13.79
N ILE A 25 12.55 -14.93 -12.55
CA ILE A 25 12.34 -16.35 -12.22
C ILE A 25 11.13 -16.90 -12.98
N GLY A 26 10.00 -16.18 -12.96
CA GLY A 26 8.79 -16.56 -13.69
C GLY A 26 9.03 -16.63 -15.21
N GLY A 27 9.75 -15.67 -15.77
CA GLY A 27 10.15 -15.67 -17.17
C GLY A 27 11.03 -16.87 -17.53
N LEU A 28 12.02 -17.22 -16.70
CA LEU A 28 12.88 -18.39 -16.91
C LEU A 28 12.10 -19.71 -16.82
N ILE A 29 11.14 -19.81 -15.90
CA ILE A 29 10.26 -20.99 -15.80
C ILE A 29 9.42 -21.14 -17.07
N LEU A 30 8.80 -20.06 -17.56
CA LEU A 30 8.05 -20.06 -18.82
C LEU A 30 8.94 -20.44 -20.00
N LEU A 31 10.18 -19.98 -20.00
CA LEU A 31 11.16 -20.30 -21.03
C LEU A 31 11.55 -21.79 -21.00
N GLY A 32 11.69 -22.38 -19.81
CA GLY A 32 11.85 -23.83 -19.65
C GLY A 32 10.64 -24.62 -20.14
N MET A 33 9.42 -24.15 -19.85
CA MET A 33 8.17 -24.77 -20.35
C MET A 33 8.04 -24.67 -21.88
N ALA A 34 8.57 -23.61 -22.49
CA ALA A 34 8.59 -23.46 -23.95
C ALA A 34 9.31 -24.61 -24.65
N PHE A 35 10.33 -25.19 -24.01
CA PHE A 35 11.09 -26.32 -24.55
C PHE A 35 10.45 -27.68 -24.28
N THR A 36 9.51 -27.78 -23.33
CA THR A 36 8.86 -29.05 -22.98
C THR A 36 7.51 -29.24 -23.68
N ILE A 37 6.82 -28.16 -24.08
CA ILE A 37 5.50 -28.22 -24.70
C ILE A 37 5.58 -27.77 -26.18
N PRO A 38 5.59 -28.71 -27.15
CA PRO A 38 5.86 -28.40 -28.56
C PRO A 38 4.81 -27.48 -29.20
N TYR A 39 3.54 -27.57 -28.80
CA TYR A 39 2.46 -26.75 -29.35
C TYR A 39 2.35 -25.35 -28.71
N GLY A 40 3.06 -25.12 -27.59
CA GLY A 40 3.01 -23.85 -26.84
C GLY A 40 4.25 -22.97 -27.01
N MET A 41 5.32 -23.48 -27.63
CA MET A 41 6.64 -22.85 -27.69
C MET A 41 6.58 -21.38 -28.16
N GLY A 42 5.83 -21.10 -29.23
CA GLY A 42 5.72 -19.74 -29.77
C GLY A 42 5.09 -18.74 -28.78
N VAL A 43 4.02 -19.15 -28.09
CA VAL A 43 3.33 -18.30 -27.11
C VAL A 43 4.20 -18.09 -25.87
N TYR A 44 4.86 -19.14 -25.36
CA TYR A 44 5.73 -19.03 -24.20
C TYR A 44 6.95 -18.14 -24.47
N LEU A 45 7.59 -18.26 -25.64
CA LEU A 45 8.71 -17.38 -26.00
C LEU A 45 8.25 -15.92 -26.17
N LEU A 46 7.08 -15.70 -26.78
CA LEU A 46 6.51 -14.36 -26.97
C LEU A 46 6.25 -13.66 -25.63
N ILE A 47 5.89 -14.40 -24.58
CA ILE A 47 5.63 -13.84 -23.24
C ILE A 47 6.91 -13.79 -22.40
N ALA A 48 7.72 -14.85 -22.39
CA ALA A 48 8.88 -14.99 -21.53
C ALA A 48 9.97 -13.96 -21.86
N VAL A 49 10.25 -13.72 -23.14
CA VAL A 49 11.33 -12.81 -23.56
C VAL A 49 11.07 -11.37 -23.11
N PRO A 50 9.89 -10.76 -23.36
CA PRO A 50 9.56 -9.43 -22.83
C PRO A 50 9.61 -9.36 -21.30
N VAL A 51 9.10 -10.38 -20.59
CA VAL A 51 9.11 -10.41 -19.12
C VAL A 51 10.54 -10.36 -18.57
N VAL A 52 11.46 -11.12 -19.13
CA VAL A 52 12.87 -11.11 -18.73
C VAL A 52 13.52 -9.76 -19.05
N ILE A 53 13.28 -9.19 -20.24
CA ILE A 53 13.82 -7.87 -20.63
C ILE A 53 13.33 -6.80 -19.65
N ILE A 54 12.04 -6.78 -19.35
CA ILE A 54 11.42 -5.86 -18.39
C ILE A 54 12.01 -6.02 -16.99
N GLY A 55 12.26 -7.26 -16.55
CA GLY A 55 12.94 -7.56 -15.29
C GLY A 55 14.34 -6.96 -15.22
N ILE A 56 15.13 -7.06 -16.30
CA ILE A 56 16.47 -6.47 -16.39
C ILE A 56 16.40 -4.94 -16.30
N PHE A 57 15.50 -4.30 -17.04
CA PHE A 57 15.31 -2.84 -16.96
C PHE A 57 14.87 -2.39 -15.56
N SER A 58 14.07 -3.21 -14.86
CA SER A 58 13.68 -2.96 -13.47
C SER A 58 14.88 -2.99 -12.54
N ILE A 59 15.80 -3.95 -12.69
CA ILE A 59 17.05 -4.01 -11.91
C ILE A 59 17.91 -2.76 -12.16
N LEU A 60 18.03 -2.32 -13.42
CA LEU A 60 18.78 -1.11 -13.76
C LEU A 60 18.19 0.13 -13.08
N ALA A 61 16.86 0.24 -13.03
CA ALA A 61 16.18 1.31 -12.30
C ALA A 61 16.43 1.21 -10.78
N CYS A 62 16.40 0.01 -10.20
CA CYS A 62 16.74 -0.21 -8.79
C CYS A 62 18.15 0.30 -8.44
N VAL A 63 19.15 0.02 -9.28
CA VAL A 63 20.53 0.54 -9.08
C VAL A 63 20.55 2.08 -9.08
N LYS A 64 19.73 2.73 -9.90
CA LYS A 64 19.61 4.20 -9.91
C LYS A 64 18.96 4.73 -8.64
N PHE A 65 17.96 4.02 -8.09
CA PHE A 65 17.35 4.37 -6.80
C PHE A 65 18.33 4.25 -5.63
N ILE A 66 19.16 3.20 -5.60
CA ILE A 66 20.24 3.09 -4.58
C ILE A 66 21.16 4.32 -4.65
N LYS A 67 21.59 4.71 -5.84
CA LYS A 67 22.43 5.91 -6.00
C LYS A 67 21.73 7.17 -5.51
N ALA A 68 20.42 7.30 -5.73
CA ALA A 68 19.63 8.42 -5.23
C ALA A 68 19.56 8.47 -3.69
N ILE A 69 19.64 7.33 -2.99
CA ILE A 69 19.67 7.28 -1.51
C ILE A 69 20.95 7.93 -0.96
N SER A 70 22.07 7.79 -1.68
CA SER A 70 23.37 8.35 -1.30
C SER A 70 23.59 9.80 -1.75
N MET A 71 22.72 10.36 -2.60
CA MET A 71 22.87 11.72 -3.12
C MET A 71 22.58 12.78 -2.05
N THR A 72 23.21 13.94 -2.21
CA THR A 72 22.90 15.12 -1.39
C THR A 72 21.56 15.74 -1.78
N ASP A 73 20.99 16.56 -0.91
CA ASP A 73 19.68 17.19 -1.15
C ASP A 73 19.69 18.08 -2.42
N GLU A 74 20.80 18.76 -2.74
CA GLU A 74 20.96 19.55 -3.98
C GLU A 74 21.01 18.67 -5.25
N GLU A 75 21.75 17.57 -5.21
CA GLU A 75 21.84 16.64 -6.32
C GLU A 75 20.50 15.96 -6.61
N LEU A 76 19.74 15.64 -5.56
CA LEU A 76 18.38 15.10 -5.65
C LEU A 76 17.44 16.05 -6.38
N VAL A 77 17.49 17.35 -6.06
CA VAL A 77 16.66 18.36 -6.74
C VAL A 77 17.04 18.45 -8.22
N LYS A 78 18.34 18.47 -8.53
CA LYS A 78 18.83 18.52 -9.91
C LYS A 78 18.44 17.27 -10.73
N GLN A 79 18.41 16.10 -10.09
CA GLN A 79 18.07 14.83 -10.75
C GLN A 79 16.60 14.40 -10.62
N ARG A 80 15.74 15.23 -9.99
CA ARG A 80 14.32 14.95 -9.74
C ARG A 80 13.59 14.38 -10.95
N LYS A 81 13.70 15.01 -12.13
CA LYS A 81 13.01 14.57 -13.35
C LYS A 81 13.41 13.14 -13.76
N LYS A 82 14.70 12.80 -13.63
CA LYS A 82 15.19 11.45 -13.97
C LYS A 82 14.69 10.42 -12.97
N ILE A 83 14.77 10.71 -11.66
CA ILE A 83 14.32 9.80 -10.60
C ILE A 83 12.82 9.55 -10.71
N LEU A 84 12.03 10.60 -10.93
CA LEU A 84 10.58 10.49 -11.14
C LEU A 84 10.27 9.66 -12.40
N GLY A 85 11.03 9.85 -13.48
CA GLY A 85 10.89 9.08 -14.71
C GLY A 85 11.08 7.58 -14.50
N TYR A 86 12.11 7.17 -13.75
CA TYR A 86 12.30 5.75 -13.39
C TYR A 86 11.16 5.23 -12.52
N GLY A 87 10.65 6.04 -11.59
CA GLY A 87 9.50 5.66 -10.74
C GLY A 87 8.23 5.41 -11.56
N ILE A 88 7.94 6.30 -12.50
CA ILE A 88 6.79 6.17 -13.43
C ILE A 88 6.96 4.95 -14.34
N PHE A 89 8.18 4.72 -14.85
CA PHE A 89 8.47 3.54 -15.66
C PHE A 89 8.17 2.24 -14.90
N ILE A 90 8.67 2.11 -13.66
CA ILE A 90 8.37 0.95 -12.80
C ILE A 90 6.85 0.87 -12.54
N ALA A 91 6.18 2.00 -12.28
CA ALA A 91 4.73 2.01 -12.09
C ALA A 91 3.96 1.47 -13.29
N LEU A 92 4.40 1.83 -14.51
CA LEU A 92 3.77 1.41 -15.75
C LEU A 92 4.03 -0.06 -16.05
N VAL A 93 5.26 -0.51 -15.83
CA VAL A 93 5.66 -1.91 -15.97
C VAL A 93 4.86 -2.82 -15.04
N TYR A 94 4.71 -2.42 -13.77
CA TYR A 94 3.99 -3.21 -12.77
C TYR A 94 2.51 -2.80 -12.67
N SER A 95 2.00 -2.01 -13.62
CA SER A 95 0.61 -1.56 -13.63
C SER A 95 -0.37 -2.73 -13.74
N ALA A 96 0.04 -3.79 -14.44
CA ALA A 96 -0.72 -5.04 -14.58
C ALA A 96 -0.99 -5.72 -13.23
N THR A 97 -0.15 -5.46 -12.22
CA THR A 97 -0.44 -5.80 -10.83
C THR A 97 -1.15 -4.62 -10.19
N LEU A 98 -2.47 -4.72 -9.97
CA LEU A 98 -3.28 -3.69 -9.30
C LEU A 98 -2.63 -3.12 -8.03
N PHE A 99 -1.99 -3.99 -7.24
CA PHE A 99 -1.21 -3.62 -6.06
C PHE A 99 0.05 -2.80 -6.38
N GLY A 100 0.77 -3.15 -7.45
CA GLY A 100 1.97 -2.43 -7.89
C GLY A 100 1.65 -1.01 -8.33
N LEU A 101 0.57 -0.82 -9.10
CA LEU A 101 0.15 0.51 -9.55
C LEU A 101 -0.16 1.43 -8.37
N ILE A 102 -1.03 1.00 -7.46
CA ILE A 102 -1.53 1.83 -6.35
C ILE A 102 -0.38 2.23 -5.43
N VAL A 103 0.46 1.28 -5.03
CA VAL A 103 1.58 1.54 -4.11
C VAL A 103 2.58 2.49 -4.76
N ILE A 104 2.97 2.27 -6.02
CA ILE A 104 3.97 3.11 -6.69
C ILE A 104 3.43 4.53 -6.95
N LEU A 105 2.14 4.68 -7.27
CA LEU A 105 1.54 6.00 -7.51
C LEU A 105 1.49 6.84 -6.23
N ILE A 106 1.01 6.25 -5.13
CA ILE A 106 1.02 6.88 -3.80
C ILE A 106 2.45 7.29 -3.44
N CYS A 107 3.39 6.39 -3.72
CA CYS A 107 4.80 6.61 -3.50
C CYS A 107 5.34 7.80 -4.32
N ALA A 108 5.05 7.87 -5.62
CA ALA A 108 5.53 8.94 -6.50
C ALA A 108 4.94 10.30 -6.11
N ILE A 109 3.65 10.37 -5.76
CA ILE A 109 2.98 11.59 -5.29
C ILE A 109 3.61 12.07 -3.98
N SER A 110 3.88 11.15 -3.05
CA SER A 110 4.51 11.48 -1.75
C SER A 110 5.89 12.11 -1.94
N VAL A 111 6.74 11.51 -2.77
CA VAL A 111 8.07 12.06 -3.09
C VAL A 111 7.97 13.42 -3.76
N ASN A 112 7.07 13.56 -4.74
CA ASN A 112 6.89 14.82 -5.47
C ASN A 112 6.48 15.97 -4.52
N LYS A 113 5.60 15.67 -3.57
CA LYS A 113 5.17 16.62 -2.53
C LYS A 113 6.32 16.98 -1.58
N GLN A 114 7.15 16.01 -1.20
CA GLN A 114 8.32 16.29 -0.36
C GLN A 114 9.34 17.16 -1.07
N ILE A 115 9.68 16.84 -2.33
CA ILE A 115 10.63 17.65 -3.11
C ILE A 115 10.13 19.09 -3.27
N LYS A 116 8.83 19.31 -3.50
CA LYS A 116 8.25 20.67 -3.51
C LYS A 116 8.34 21.39 -2.16
N ASN A 117 8.13 20.70 -1.05
CA ASN A 117 8.22 21.33 0.29
C ASN A 117 9.66 21.76 0.62
N ILE A 118 10.64 21.01 0.12
CA ILE A 118 12.06 21.30 0.24
C ILE A 118 12.43 22.51 -0.61
N GLU A 119 11.96 22.54 -1.86
CA GLU A 119 12.14 23.66 -2.81
C GLU A 119 11.58 24.98 -2.23
N ASN A 120 10.50 24.92 -1.45
CA ASN A 120 9.89 26.08 -0.80
C ASN A 120 10.51 26.45 0.57
N GLY A 121 11.64 25.86 0.97
CA GLY A 121 12.34 26.19 2.22
C GLY A 121 11.63 25.79 3.52
N ASN A 122 10.57 24.97 3.44
CA ASN A 122 9.68 24.66 4.57
C ASN A 122 10.00 23.30 5.21
N LEU A 123 11.25 23.13 5.67
CA LEU A 123 11.81 21.86 6.16
C LEU A 123 11.07 21.27 7.36
N ASP A 124 10.48 22.10 8.24
CA ASP A 124 9.82 21.65 9.46
C ASP A 124 8.44 20.99 9.20
N LYS A 125 7.76 21.35 8.10
CA LYS A 125 6.50 20.69 7.70
C LYS A 125 6.75 19.34 7.02
N ALA A 126 7.86 19.16 6.32
CA ALA A 126 8.13 17.94 5.55
C ALA A 126 8.25 16.67 6.42
N ASN A 127 8.79 16.78 7.65
CA ASN A 127 8.98 15.64 8.55
C ASN A 127 7.70 15.18 9.27
N ARG A 128 6.70 16.05 9.47
CA ARG A 128 5.44 15.67 10.15
C ARG A 128 4.39 15.06 9.21
N THR A 129 4.56 15.22 7.90
CA THR A 129 3.43 15.04 6.96
C THR A 129 3.16 13.58 6.60
N PHE A 130 4.13 12.66 6.59
CA PHE A 130 3.84 11.29 6.13
C PHE A 130 3.18 10.41 7.18
N GLY A 131 3.66 10.42 8.42
CA GLY A 131 3.01 9.67 9.50
C GLY A 131 1.56 10.14 9.71
N ALA A 132 1.34 11.45 9.65
CA ALA A 132 0.00 12.03 9.68
C ALA A 132 -0.81 11.70 8.42
N ALA A 133 -0.27 11.89 7.21
CA ALA A 133 -1.03 11.63 5.99
C ALA A 133 -1.33 10.15 5.75
N VAL A 134 -0.45 9.24 6.18
CA VAL A 134 -0.72 7.79 6.14
C VAL A 134 -1.73 7.41 7.21
N LYS A 135 -1.65 7.98 8.42
CA LYS A 135 -2.67 7.79 9.44
C LYS A 135 -4.03 8.31 8.95
N ASP A 136 -4.09 9.50 8.40
CA ASP A 136 -5.32 10.13 7.90
C ASP A 136 -5.89 9.38 6.68
N SER A 137 -5.04 8.91 5.77
CA SER A 137 -5.49 8.12 4.60
C SER A 137 -5.89 6.70 4.99
N ALA A 138 -5.18 6.07 5.94
CA ALA A 138 -5.57 4.77 6.47
C ALA A 138 -6.88 4.88 7.27
N GLN A 139 -7.05 5.96 8.03
CA GLN A 139 -8.27 6.25 8.77
C GLN A 139 -9.45 6.51 7.82
N SER A 140 -9.27 7.31 6.75
CA SER A 140 -10.34 7.56 5.78
C SER A 140 -10.73 6.32 4.97
N VAL A 141 -9.78 5.43 4.68
CA VAL A 141 -10.08 4.13 4.07
C VAL A 141 -10.78 3.22 5.08
N VAL A 142 -10.37 3.16 6.34
CA VAL A 142 -11.07 2.38 7.38
C VAL A 142 -12.48 2.90 7.62
N ASP A 143 -12.67 4.20 7.65
CA ASP A 143 -13.97 4.85 7.89
C ASP A 143 -14.87 4.70 6.66
N GLY A 144 -14.35 4.88 5.44
CA GLY A 144 -15.07 4.58 4.21
C GLY A 144 -15.35 3.08 4.02
N THR A 145 -14.49 2.20 4.53
CA THR A 145 -14.72 0.73 4.48
C THR A 145 -15.74 0.30 5.54
N LYS A 146 -15.85 0.98 6.68
CA LYS A 146 -16.94 0.78 7.65
C LYS A 146 -18.29 1.28 7.13
N GLU A 147 -18.28 2.27 6.24
CA GLU A 147 -19.48 2.81 5.61
C GLU A 147 -19.96 1.91 4.44
N VAL A 148 -19.02 1.36 3.65
CA VAL A 148 -19.31 0.49 2.50
C VAL A 148 -19.57 -0.96 2.90
N ILE A 149 -18.89 -1.46 3.94
CA ILE A 149 -19.14 -2.79 4.52
C ILE A 149 -19.85 -2.53 5.83
N GLY A 150 -21.16 -2.80 5.92
CA GLY A 150 -22.00 -2.61 7.12
C GLY A 150 -21.63 -3.48 8.33
N ILE A 151 -20.34 -3.58 8.64
CA ILE A 151 -19.78 -4.16 9.85
C ILE A 151 -19.88 -3.06 10.91
N LYS A 152 -21.10 -2.83 11.44
CA LYS A 152 -21.24 -2.23 12.77
C LYS A 152 -20.31 -3.00 13.69
N SER A 153 -19.35 -2.31 14.30
CA SER A 153 -18.37 -2.96 15.17
C SER A 153 -19.11 -3.74 16.26
N LYS A 154 -18.56 -4.88 16.72
CA LYS A 154 -19.17 -5.66 17.83
C LYS A 154 -19.60 -4.78 19.00
N THR A 155 -18.84 -3.71 19.27
CA THR A 155 -19.11 -2.71 20.30
C THR A 155 -20.33 -1.82 20.04
N GLU A 156 -20.64 -1.51 18.78
CA GLU A 156 -21.85 -0.73 18.43
C GLU A 156 -23.11 -1.58 18.49
N ARG A 157 -23.05 -2.84 18.03
CA ARG A 157 -24.18 -3.78 18.19
C ARG A 157 -24.50 -4.01 19.66
N LEU A 158 -23.49 -4.21 20.50
CA LEU A 158 -23.66 -4.33 21.95
C LEU A 158 -24.30 -3.08 22.58
N LYS A 159 -24.00 -1.88 22.07
CA LYS A 159 -24.62 -0.64 22.56
C LYS A 159 -26.09 -0.51 22.15
N GLU A 160 -26.43 -0.91 20.92
CA GLU A 160 -27.82 -0.93 20.46
C GLU A 160 -28.64 -1.97 21.25
N ASP A 161 -28.12 -3.18 21.43
CA ASP A 161 -28.80 -4.24 22.18
C ASP A 161 -29.01 -3.86 23.67
N ILE A 162 -28.03 -3.19 24.29
CA ILE A 162 -28.18 -2.67 25.66
C ILE A 162 -29.19 -1.52 25.73
N ALA A 163 -29.24 -0.65 24.70
CA ALA A 163 -30.21 0.44 24.64
C ALA A 163 -31.65 -0.08 24.46
N GLU A 164 -31.83 -1.13 23.65
CA GLU A 164 -33.11 -1.81 23.49
C GLU A 164 -33.56 -2.48 24.80
N LEU A 165 -32.66 -3.18 25.50
CA LEU A 165 -32.93 -3.75 26.81
C LEU A 165 -33.34 -2.72 27.84
N LYS A 166 -32.72 -1.54 27.82
CA LYS A 166 -33.09 -0.43 28.71
C LYS A 166 -34.47 0.11 28.37
N SER A 167 -34.80 0.22 27.08
CA SER A 167 -36.14 0.61 26.62
C SER A 167 -37.22 -0.37 27.09
N LEU A 168 -36.94 -1.68 27.06
CA LEU A 168 -37.87 -2.70 27.56
C LEU A 168 -38.10 -2.60 29.08
N LEU A 169 -37.08 -2.22 29.85
CA LEU A 169 -37.20 -1.95 31.29
C LEU A 169 -38.03 -0.67 31.54
N ASP A 170 -37.74 0.40 30.80
CA ASP A 170 -38.45 1.68 30.92
C ASP A 170 -39.93 1.55 30.51
N MET A 171 -40.27 0.63 29.61
CA MET A 171 -41.64 0.26 29.25
C MET A 171 -42.32 -0.71 30.22
N GLY A 172 -41.59 -1.21 31.25
CA GLY A 172 -42.11 -2.17 32.23
C GLY A 172 -42.38 -3.57 31.65
N ILE A 173 -41.79 -3.90 30.50
CA ILE A 173 -41.95 -5.21 29.84
C ILE A 173 -41.10 -6.28 30.54
N ILE A 174 -39.95 -5.87 31.08
CA ILE A 174 -39.04 -6.74 31.85
C ILE A 174 -38.79 -6.14 33.22
N THR A 175 -38.45 -7.00 34.19
CA THR A 175 -38.08 -6.55 35.54
C THR A 175 -36.61 -6.14 35.62
N GLU A 176 -36.24 -5.43 36.68
CA GLU A 176 -34.87 -4.97 36.92
C GLU A 176 -33.88 -6.14 37.08
N GLU A 177 -34.34 -7.26 37.64
CA GLU A 177 -33.56 -8.51 37.74
C GLU A 177 -33.35 -9.18 36.38
N GLU A 178 -34.39 -9.25 35.53
CA GLU A 178 -34.27 -9.79 34.17
C GLU A 178 -33.36 -8.95 33.28
N TYR A 179 -33.40 -7.63 33.44
CA TYR A 179 -32.50 -6.70 32.76
C TYR A 179 -31.04 -6.97 33.12
N ASN A 180 -30.72 -7.14 34.41
CA ASN A 180 -29.36 -7.40 34.86
C ASN A 180 -28.81 -8.75 34.37
N ILE A 181 -29.64 -9.79 34.36
CA ILE A 181 -29.26 -11.10 33.83
C ILE A 181 -28.98 -11.01 32.33
N LYS A 182 -29.92 -10.47 31.53
CA LYS A 182 -29.76 -10.35 30.07
C LYS A 182 -28.61 -9.44 29.67
N ARG A 183 -28.37 -8.36 30.41
CA ARG A 183 -27.22 -7.47 30.20
C ARG A 183 -25.90 -8.19 30.45
N SER A 184 -25.81 -8.99 31.52
CA SER A 184 -24.60 -9.76 31.81
C SER A 184 -24.31 -10.83 30.75
N ASP A 185 -25.35 -11.51 30.25
CA ASP A 185 -25.25 -12.53 29.19
C ASP A 185 -24.82 -11.91 27.84
N LEU A 186 -25.32 -10.72 27.52
CA LEU A 186 -24.87 -9.95 26.35
C LEU A 186 -23.40 -9.54 26.47
N VAL A 187 -22.96 -9.05 27.62
CA VAL A 187 -21.55 -8.68 27.83
C VAL A 187 -20.64 -9.92 27.76
N ALA A 188 -21.11 -11.09 28.19
CA ALA A 188 -20.33 -12.34 28.16
C ALA A 188 -20.21 -12.96 26.76
N LYS A 189 -21.18 -12.71 25.85
CA LYS A 189 -21.19 -13.24 24.48
C LYS A 189 -20.31 -12.48 23.49
N PHE A 190 -19.86 -11.27 23.82
CA PHE A 190 -19.13 -10.37 22.93
C PHE A 190 -17.67 -10.18 23.34
#